data_AF-A0A927N214-F1
#
_entry.id   AF-A0A927N214-F1
#
_cell.length_a   1.000
_cell.length_b   1.000
_cell.length_c   1.000
_cell.angle_alpha   90.00
_cell.angle_beta   90.00
_cell.angle_gamma   90.00
#
_symmetry.space_group_name_H-M   'P 1'
#
loop_
_entity.id
_entity.type
_entity.pdbx_description
1 polymer ?
#
loop_
_entity_poly.entity_id
_entity_poly.type
_entity_poly.pdbx_seq_one_letter_code
_entity_poly.pdbx_strand_id
1 'polypeptide(L)'
;MPVDAVRPIRLGLIGTGLAVEKLHWPVLRQLPDRYVVTAYSDHSPEQARHFVSYSGVTDAAYSADYHDLLKRDDVDAVLVTVPIPLLYPVTREALSAGKHVL
;
A
#
# COMPACT_ATOMS: atom_id res chain seq x y z
N MET A 1 -23.87 18.29 12.64
CA MET A 1 -23.52 18.20 11.21
C MET A 1 -23.47 16.73 10.86
N PRO A 2 -24.25 16.23 9.90
CA PRO A 2 -24.03 14.89 9.38
C PRO A 2 -22.62 14.86 8.80
N VAL A 3 -21.76 13.99 9.31
CA VAL A 3 -20.49 13.66 8.65
C VAL A 3 -20.88 12.89 7.39
N ASP A 4 -20.51 13.42 6.24
CA ASP A 4 -20.62 12.68 4.98
C ASP A 4 -20.03 11.28 5.17
N ALA A 5 -20.65 10.27 4.57
CA ALA A 5 -20.12 8.92 4.62
C ALA A 5 -18.68 8.94 4.08
N VAL A 6 -17.71 8.72 4.98
CA VAL A 6 -16.29 8.73 4.64
C VAL A 6 -16.04 7.55 3.73
N ARG A 7 -15.72 7.82 2.46
CA ARG A 7 -15.34 6.76 1.52
C ARG A 7 -14.05 6.09 2.01
N PRO A 8 -13.91 4.75 1.89
CA PRO A 8 -12.67 4.08 2.21
C PRO A 8 -11.48 4.69 1.47
N ILE A 9 -10.35 4.84 2.16
CA ILE A 9 -9.10 5.32 1.61
C ILE A 9 -8.54 4.25 0.67
N ARG A 10 -8.23 4.63 -0.57
CA ARG A 10 -7.56 3.75 -1.53
C ARG A 10 -6.07 3.71 -1.22
N LEU A 11 -5.62 2.60 -0.65
CA LEU A 11 -4.30 2.43 -0.08
C LEU A 11 -3.36 1.71 -1.05
N GLY A 12 -2.19 2.28 -1.27
CA GLY A 12 -1.04 1.61 -1.88
C GLY A 12 -0.14 1.00 -0.82
N LEU A 13 0.38 -0.21 -1.05
CA LEU A 13 1.41 -0.81 -0.18
C LEU A 13 2.78 -0.71 -0.86
N ILE A 14 3.78 -0.14 -0.20
CA ILE A 14 5.17 -0.12 -0.69
C ILE A 14 6.03 -1.00 0.22
N GLY A 15 6.40 -2.17 -0.29
CA GLY A 15 7.00 -3.29 0.43
C GLY A 15 5.94 -4.21 1.03
N THR A 16 5.94 -5.50 0.66
CA THR A 16 4.99 -6.51 1.15
C THR A 16 5.68 -7.57 2.02
N GLY A 17 6.64 -7.10 2.82
CA GLY A 17 7.46 -7.90 3.72
C GLY A 17 6.76 -8.39 4.99
N LEU A 18 7.55 -8.89 5.93
CA LEU A 18 7.09 -9.49 7.19
C LEU A 18 6.17 -8.57 8.00
N ALA A 19 6.43 -7.26 8.03
CA ALA A 19 5.59 -6.31 8.74
C ALA A 19 4.18 -6.23 8.14
N VAL A 20 4.05 -6.27 6.80
CA VAL A 20 2.74 -6.35 6.15
C VAL A 20 2.06 -7.66 6.51
N GLU A 21 2.75 -8.79 6.35
CA GLU A 21 2.16 -10.11 6.60
C GLU A 21 1.67 -10.27 8.05
N LYS A 22 2.50 -9.91 9.03
CA LYS A 22 2.24 -10.23 10.45
C LYS A 22 1.50 -9.13 11.20
N LEU A 23 1.61 -7.87 10.76
CA LEU A 23 1.12 -6.73 11.54
C LEU A 23 0.02 -5.96 10.78
N HIS A 24 0.33 -5.42 9.59
CA HIS A 24 -0.58 -4.51 8.92
C HIS A 24 -1.73 -5.24 8.24
N TRP A 25 -1.47 -6.31 7.50
CA TRP A 25 -2.48 -7.00 6.71
C TRP A 25 -3.61 -7.61 7.57
N PRO A 26 -3.35 -8.29 8.70
CA PRO A 26 -4.40 -8.80 9.58
C PRO A 26 -5.36 -7.71 10.09
N VAL A 27 -4.84 -6.49 10.31
CA VAL A 27 -5.63 -5.34 10.77
C VAL A 27 -6.37 -4.67 9.61
N LEU A 28 -5.71 -4.45 8.47
CA LEU A 28 -6.33 -3.87 7.28
C LEU A 28 -7.55 -4.66 6.82
N ARG A 29 -7.49 -6.00 6.90
CA ARG A 29 -8.63 -6.88 6.58
C ARG A 29 -9.84 -6.70 7.49
N GLN A 30 -9.65 -6.17 8.70
CA GLN A 30 -10.73 -5.91 9.65
C GLN A 30 -11.36 -4.52 9.46
N LEU A 31 -10.79 -3.69 8.57
CA LEU A 31 -11.20 -2.31 8.35
C LEU A 31 -11.62 -2.02 6.89
N PRO A 32 -12.45 -2.86 6.25
CA PRO A 32 -12.85 -2.67 4.85
C PRO A 32 -13.71 -1.42 4.61
N ASP A 33 -14.34 -0.89 5.66
CA ASP A 33 -15.07 0.38 5.65
C ASP A 33 -14.12 1.61 5.67
N ARG A 34 -12.82 1.40 5.95
CA ARG A 34 -11.81 2.46 6.06
C ARG A 34 -10.73 2.39 5.00
N TYR A 35 -10.32 1.21 4.59
CA TYR A 35 -9.21 1.02 3.65
C TYR A 35 -9.55 -0.01 2.58
N VAL A 36 -9.15 0.30 1.34
CA VAL A 36 -9.18 -0.62 0.22
C VAL A 36 -7.81 -0.61 -0.44
N VAL A 37 -7.13 -1.76 -0.47
CA VAL A 37 -5.83 -1.86 -1.16
C VAL A 37 -6.06 -1.91 -2.66
N THR A 38 -5.62 -0.88 -3.38
CA THR A 38 -5.79 -0.73 -4.83
C THR A 38 -4.51 -0.97 -5.62
N ALA A 39 -3.35 -0.86 -4.95
CA ALA A 39 -2.05 -1.09 -5.54
C ALA A 39 -1.06 -1.63 -4.50
N TYR A 40 -0.09 -2.41 -4.94
CA TYR A 40 1.05 -2.78 -4.10
C TYR A 40 2.33 -2.90 -4.94
N SER A 41 3.46 -2.69 -4.28
CA SER A 41 4.77 -2.78 -4.91
C SER A 41 5.76 -3.48 -4.00
N ASP A 42 6.55 -4.36 -4.59
CA ASP A 42 7.73 -4.95 -3.97
C ASP A 42 8.77 -5.21 -5.07
N HIS A 43 10.05 -4.97 -4.75
CA HIS A 43 11.14 -5.22 -5.69
C HIS A 43 11.44 -6.72 -5.83
N SER A 44 10.99 -7.54 -4.86
CA SER A 44 11.07 -9.00 -4.90
C SER A 44 9.78 -9.58 -5.48
N PRO A 45 9.83 -10.20 -6.69
CA PRO A 45 8.68 -10.89 -7.26
C PRO A 45 8.22 -12.10 -6.43
N GLU A 46 9.08 -12.63 -5.56
CA GLU A 46 8.73 -13.68 -4.61
C GLU A 46 7.86 -13.12 -3.48
N GLN A 47 8.23 -11.96 -2.91
CA GLN A 47 7.42 -11.29 -1.89
C GLN A 47 6.06 -10.85 -2.43
N ALA A 48 6.01 -10.35 -3.67
CA ALA A 48 4.76 -10.00 -4.34
C ALA A 48 3.82 -11.23 -4.48
N ARG A 49 4.35 -12.35 -4.99
CA ARG A 49 3.59 -13.60 -5.12
C ARG A 49 3.14 -14.16 -3.77
N HIS A 50 4.01 -14.09 -2.77
CA HIS A 50 3.68 -14.51 -1.41
C HIS A 50 2.54 -13.65 -0.86
N PHE A 51 2.58 -12.33 -1.00
CA PHE A 51 1.50 -11.43 -0.59
C PHE A 51 0.15 -11.79 -1.23
N VAL A 52 0.10 -12.06 -2.53
CA VAL A 52 -1.13 -12.44 -3.24
C VAL A 52 -1.72 -13.74 -2.68
N SER A 53 -0.87 -14.70 -2.33
CA SER A 53 -1.30 -16.02 -1.83
C SER A 53 -2.17 -15.97 -0.56
N TYR A 54 -1.99 -14.95 0.29
CA TYR A 54 -2.73 -14.80 1.55
C TYR A 54 -3.61 -13.56 1.64
N SER A 55 -3.43 -12.58 0.74
CA SER A 55 -4.19 -11.32 0.78
C SER A 55 -5.49 -11.38 -0.01
N GLY A 56 -5.57 -12.17 -1.08
CA GLY A 56 -6.69 -12.08 -2.01
C GLY A 56 -6.71 -10.78 -2.82
N VAL A 57 -5.66 -9.95 -2.74
CA VAL A 57 -5.39 -8.86 -3.69
C VAL A 57 -4.87 -9.48 -4.98
N THR A 58 -5.28 -8.93 -6.12
CA THR A 58 -4.97 -9.50 -7.43
C THR A 58 -3.60 -9.05 -7.95
N ASP A 59 -2.96 -9.86 -8.79
CA ASP A 59 -1.71 -9.50 -9.50
C ASP A 59 -1.86 -8.23 -10.37
N ALA A 60 -3.08 -7.87 -10.77
CA ALA A 60 -3.33 -6.64 -11.55
C ALA A 60 -3.01 -5.35 -10.77
N ALA A 61 -2.92 -5.44 -9.44
CA ALA A 61 -2.56 -4.33 -8.56
C ALA A 61 -1.04 -4.20 -8.33
N TYR A 62 -0.23 -5.11 -8.86
CA TYR A 62 1.21 -5.16 -8.65
C TYR A 62 2.00 -4.18 -9.53
N SER A 63 3.05 -3.58 -8.96
CA SER A 63 4.16 -2.99 -9.71
C SER A 63 5.51 -3.37 -9.09
N ALA A 64 6.48 -3.75 -9.92
CA ALA A 64 7.86 -3.96 -9.45
C ALA A 64 8.56 -2.65 -9.05
N ASP A 65 8.12 -1.52 -9.60
CA ASP A 65 8.61 -0.19 -9.26
C ASP A 65 7.49 0.62 -8.58
N TYR A 66 7.75 1.10 -7.35
CA TYR A 66 6.76 1.88 -6.61
C TYR A 66 6.50 3.24 -7.25
N HIS A 67 7.39 3.77 -8.10
CA HIS A 67 7.13 5.01 -8.82
C HIS A 67 5.92 4.89 -9.75
N ASP A 68 5.67 3.71 -10.32
CA ASP A 68 4.48 3.47 -11.14
C ASP A 68 3.22 3.40 -10.27
N LEU A 69 3.31 2.86 -9.05
CA LEU A 69 2.24 2.93 -8.06
C LEU A 69 1.94 4.39 -7.67
N LEU A 70 2.96 5.22 -7.48
CA LEU A 70 2.79 6.63 -7.11
C LEU A 70 2.10 7.47 -8.20
N LYS A 71 2.19 7.07 -9.47
CA LYS A 71 1.50 7.74 -10.59
C LYS A 71 0.01 7.41 -10.68
N ARG A 72 -0.50 6.44 -9.91
CA ARG A 72 -1.89 5.98 -10.03
C ARG A 72 -2.87 6.97 -9.41
N ASP A 73 -3.92 7.32 -10.16
CA ASP A 73 -5.04 8.15 -9.68
C ASP A 73 -5.98 7.39 -8.73
N ASP A 74 -5.83 6.08 -8.64
CA ASP A 74 -6.56 5.21 -7.72
C ASP A 74 -5.85 4.89 -6.41
N VAL A 75 -4.85 5.69 -6.05
CA VAL A 75 -4.12 5.62 -4.77
C VAL A 75 -4.18 6.99 -4.08
N ASP A 76 -4.83 7.04 -2.91
CA ASP A 76 -4.98 8.24 -2.08
C ASP A 76 -3.85 8.38 -1.05
N ALA A 77 -3.41 7.25 -0.51
CA ALA A 77 -2.38 7.14 0.52
C ALA A 77 -1.49 5.92 0.26
N VAL A 78 -0.28 5.93 0.79
CA VAL A 78 0.62 4.77 0.79
C VAL A 78 1.02 4.38 2.20
N LEU A 79 1.08 3.07 2.47
CA LEU A 79 1.74 2.51 3.63
C LEU A 79 3.17 2.12 3.24
N VAL A 80 4.17 2.76 3.85
CA VAL A 80 5.58 2.56 3.50
C VAL A 80 6.23 1.57 4.47
N THR A 81 6.41 0.34 4.02
CA THR A 81 6.95 -0.80 4.79
C THR A 81 8.21 -1.37 4.14
N VAL A 82 9.20 -0.49 3.95
CA VAL A 82 10.51 -0.80 3.35
C VAL A 82 11.62 -0.86 4.42
N PRO A 83 12.82 -1.41 4.12
CA PRO A 83 13.97 -1.36 5.02
C PRO A 83 14.27 0.06 5.53
N ILE A 84 14.71 0.17 6.78
CA ILE A 84 14.94 1.47 7.47
C ILE A 84 15.72 2.50 6.62
N PRO A 85 16.83 2.13 5.94
CA PRO A 85 17.58 3.09 5.11
C PRO A 85 16.77 3.69 3.95
N LEU A 86 15.73 2.99 3.50
CA LEU A 86 14.86 3.41 2.38
C LEU A 86 13.61 4.16 2.84
N LEU A 87 13.29 4.20 4.13
CA LEU A 87 12.10 4.89 4.63
C LEU A 87 12.09 6.37 4.21
N TYR A 88 13.16 7.11 4.50
CA TYR A 88 13.24 8.53 4.15
C TYR A 88 13.07 8.82 2.64
N PRO A 89 13.87 8.21 1.73
CA PRO A 89 13.73 8.52 0.30
C PRO A 89 12.36 8.14 -0.25
N VAL A 90 11.83 6.96 0.09
CA VAL A 90 10.53 6.48 -0.39
C VAL A 90 9.39 7.35 0.15
N THR A 91 9.38 7.67 1.44
CA THR A 91 8.38 8.56 2.04
C THR A 91 8.42 9.96 1.43
N ARG A 92 9.62 10.53 1.23
CA ARG A 92 9.78 11.83 0.60
C ARG A 92 9.20 11.85 -0.82
N GLU A 93 9.45 10.80 -1.60
CA GLU A 93 8.96 10.68 -2.97
C GLU A 93 7.46 10.46 -3.04
N ALA A 94 6.89 9.67 -2.13
CA ALA A 94 5.44 9.52 -1.99
C ALA A 94 4.76 10.86 -1.67
N LEU A 95 5.30 11.63 -0.72
CA LEU A 95 4.81 12.97 -0.40
C LEU A 95 4.95 13.92 -1.60
N SER A 96 6.08 13.86 -2.30
CA SER A 96 6.33 14.68 -3.50
C SER A 96 5.37 14.34 -4.65
N ALA A 97 4.91 13.08 -4.73
CA ALA A 97 3.88 12.63 -5.66
C ALA A 97 2.44 12.97 -5.20
N GLY A 98 2.29 13.71 -4.09
CA GLY A 98 1.00 14.13 -3.57
C GLY A 98 0.21 13.03 -2.86
N LYS A 99 0.87 11.94 -2.44
CA LYS A 99 0.24 10.86 -1.68
C LYS A 99 0.33 11.14 -0.19
N HIS A 100 -0.73 10.82 0.55
CA HIS A 100 -0.63 10.73 2.01
C HIS A 100 0.26 9.54 2.38
N VAL A 101 0.97 9.62 3.50
CA VAL A 101 1.90 8.55 3.91
C VAL A 101 1.56 8.07 5.31
N LEU A 102 1.57 6.74 5.48
CA LEU A 102 1.55 6.03 6.76
C LEU A 102 2.89 5.30 6.95
#